data_AF-A0A0U2VIH4-F1
#
_entry.id   AF-A0A0U2VIH4-F1
#
_cell.length_a   1.000
_cell.length_b   1.000
_cell.length_c   1.000
_cell.angle_alpha   90.00
_cell.angle_beta   90.00
_cell.angle_gamma   90.00
#
_symmetry.space_group_name_H-M   'P 1'
#
loop_
_entity.id
_entity.type
_entity.pdbx_description
1 polymer ?
#
loop_
_entity_poly.entity_id
_entity_poly.type
_entity_poly.pdbx_seq_one_letter_code
_entity_poly.pdbx_strand_id
1 'polypeptide(L)'
;MPPELLTIVLNDIEKNLDNSLTAECLANQVGYSVYYFYRQFSAAVGMSLSAYILNRRLKKVLYEIASGKKAIDTAFLYGFDTYAGFYKAFVKEYGCSPKRYLAIYKNELNEKKEREILLMNLNKHEIKTVLNNWLIDPVTTIEKCSTINGIQQEKMVWKIGSDAFLHHTMDRNGELKNIAIAEALAKQGFASSIPIPTINGQSFVENKALLVLKKGIKGSPLTVDTIFQKELYPIAYGTAIAQLHNAFIALEGQILCDPSNLFETVKKWALPDVENQVKQWNLAIPELFFNNYITIFSKLYTELPVQMIHRDPNFENILFLENKVNGFIDFDLVEQNIRLVDPCYCATSILSQMTSDRYDDWLPLLTLILKSYDQINPLTKAEKSAVFYVICGIQMICVTYFGDRDNDDLTFKKLAKANRDMLEFIVHKQKEIERIFD
;
A
#
# COMPACT_ATOMS: atom_id res chain seq x y z
N MET A 1 -1.20 19.19 3.43
CA MET A 1 -0.64 20.56 3.53
C MET A 1 -0.84 21.27 2.19
N PRO A 2 -1.32 22.52 2.15
CA PRO A 2 -1.45 23.29 0.91
C PRO A 2 -0.10 23.44 0.16
N PRO A 3 -0.07 23.44 -1.19
CA PRO A 3 1.16 23.51 -1.96
C PRO A 3 2.04 24.73 -1.63
N GLU A 4 1.45 25.89 -1.34
CA GLU A 4 2.16 27.12 -1.02
C GLU A 4 2.88 27.00 0.34
N LEU A 5 2.22 26.41 1.34
CA LEU A 5 2.80 26.17 2.67
C LEU A 5 3.86 25.08 2.62
N LEU A 6 3.63 24.02 1.83
CA LEU A 6 4.62 22.98 1.60
C LEU A 6 5.88 23.54 0.94
N THR A 7 5.72 24.43 -0.04
CA THR A 7 6.83 25.13 -0.69
C THR A 7 7.70 25.88 0.31
N ILE A 8 7.07 26.62 1.22
CA ILE A 8 7.76 27.37 2.28
C ILE A 8 8.55 26.42 3.17
N VAL A 9 7.91 25.35 3.65
CA VAL A 9 8.51 24.35 4.54
C VAL A 9 9.67 23.63 3.88
N LEU A 10 9.52 23.19 2.62
CA LEU A 10 10.58 22.51 1.88
C LEU A 10 11.76 23.44 1.64
N ASN A 11 11.52 24.71 1.29
CA ASN A 11 12.59 25.70 1.13
C ASN A 11 13.33 25.95 2.44
N ASP A 12 12.63 25.95 3.57
CA ASP A 12 13.25 26.16 4.88
C ASP A 12 14.05 24.94 5.33
N ILE A 13 13.56 23.72 5.04
CA ILE A 13 14.34 22.50 5.21
C ILE A 13 15.63 22.56 4.40
N GLU A 14 15.57 22.98 3.13
CA GLU A 14 16.75 23.05 2.26
C GLU A 14 17.79 24.07 2.70
N LYS A 15 17.36 25.17 3.32
CA LYS A 15 18.27 26.18 3.88
C LYS A 15 18.95 25.72 5.16
N ASN A 16 18.31 24.81 5.91
CA ASN A 16 18.69 24.46 7.28
C ASN A 16 18.91 22.95 7.46
N LEU A 17 19.71 22.31 6.60
CA LEU A 17 20.00 20.87 6.69
C LEU A 17 21.08 20.52 7.75
N ASP A 18 21.67 21.52 8.40
CA ASP A 18 22.88 21.48 9.25
C ASP A 18 22.61 21.25 10.76
N ASN A 19 21.57 20.48 11.10
CA ASN A 19 21.11 20.17 12.47
C ASN A 19 20.43 21.30 13.26
N SER A 20 20.20 22.46 12.67
CA SER A 20 19.47 23.57 13.32
C SER A 20 17.92 23.42 13.27
N LEU A 21 17.42 22.47 12.49
CA LEU A 21 16.01 22.38 12.16
C LEU A 21 15.22 21.47 13.11
N THR A 22 14.21 22.05 13.77
CA THR A 22 13.24 21.32 14.59
C THR A 22 11.87 21.30 13.91
N ALA A 23 11.10 20.23 14.14
CA ALA A 23 9.75 20.14 13.60
C ALA A 23 8.83 21.21 14.21
N GLU A 24 9.11 21.64 15.44
CA GLU A 24 8.50 22.77 16.12
C GLU A 24 8.65 24.07 15.32
N CYS A 25 9.85 24.34 14.81
CA CYS A 25 10.13 25.54 14.02
C CYS A 25 9.32 25.53 12.70
N LEU A 26 9.38 24.42 11.98
CA LEU A 26 8.66 24.25 10.71
C LEU A 26 7.14 24.29 10.88
N ALA A 27 6.62 23.69 11.95
CA ALA A 27 5.20 23.70 12.26
C ALA A 27 4.71 25.12 12.58
N ASN A 28 5.45 25.85 13.43
CA ASN A 28 5.13 27.23 13.78
C ASN A 28 5.17 28.17 12.58
N GLN A 29 6.09 27.96 11.64
CA GLN A 29 6.22 28.76 10.41
C GLN A 29 4.95 28.76 9.56
N VAL A 30 4.22 27.64 9.56
CA VAL A 30 2.96 27.49 8.81
C VAL A 30 1.71 27.56 9.71
N GLY A 31 1.87 27.96 10.97
CA GLY A 31 0.78 28.11 11.94
C GLY A 31 0.14 26.79 12.37
N TYR A 32 0.89 25.68 12.33
CA TYR A 32 0.39 24.34 12.68
C TYR A 32 0.90 23.89 14.04
N SER A 33 0.13 23.03 14.71
CA SER A 33 0.67 22.23 15.82
C SER A 33 1.65 21.19 15.26
N VAL A 34 2.67 20.80 16.04
CA VAL A 34 3.73 19.88 15.62
C VAL A 34 3.15 18.54 15.12
N TYR A 35 2.18 17.99 15.84
CA TYR A 35 1.51 16.76 15.46
C TYR A 35 0.75 16.90 14.13
N TYR A 36 -0.01 17.98 13.96
CA TYR A 36 -0.72 18.24 12.71
C TYR A 36 0.25 18.47 11.55
N PHE A 37 1.36 19.16 11.80
CA PHE A 37 2.44 19.38 10.84
C PHE A 37 3.07 18.06 10.37
N TYR A 38 3.45 17.14 11.27
CA TYR A 38 4.00 15.84 10.87
C TYR A 38 3.04 15.06 9.99
N ARG A 39 1.75 15.01 10.36
CA ARG A 39 0.72 14.36 9.55
C ARG A 39 0.59 15.03 8.19
N GLN A 40 0.52 16.35 8.17
CA GLN A 40 0.29 17.12 6.96
C GLN A 40 1.50 17.15 6.01
N PHE A 41 2.71 17.16 6.55
CA PHE A 41 3.95 17.05 5.80
C PHE A 41 4.08 15.64 5.21
N SER A 42 3.91 14.60 6.02
CA SER A 42 4.06 13.22 5.55
C SER A 42 3.01 12.87 4.50
N ALA A 43 1.78 13.35 4.66
CA ALA A 43 0.72 13.20 3.68
C ALA A 43 1.02 13.92 2.35
N ALA A 44 1.71 15.07 2.41
CA ALA A 44 2.02 15.86 1.22
C ALA A 44 3.28 15.38 0.48
N VAL A 45 4.29 14.88 1.20
CA VAL A 45 5.60 14.49 0.65
C VAL A 45 5.70 12.98 0.38
N GLY A 46 4.78 12.18 0.95
CA GLY A 46 4.76 10.71 0.77
C GLY A 46 5.77 9.96 1.65
N MET A 47 6.46 10.64 2.56
CA MET A 47 7.39 10.06 3.52
C MET A 47 7.44 10.92 4.79
N SER A 48 7.93 10.35 5.89
CA SER A 48 8.07 11.13 7.12
C SER A 48 9.03 12.30 6.94
N LEU A 49 8.82 13.38 7.70
CA LEU A 49 9.74 14.53 7.74
C LEU A 49 11.18 14.09 8.03
N SER A 50 11.36 13.16 8.97
CA SER A 50 12.68 12.63 9.33
C SER A 50 13.32 11.86 8.17
N ALA A 51 12.55 11.03 7.45
CA ALA A 51 13.03 10.30 6.28
C ALA A 51 13.38 11.27 5.13
N TYR A 52 12.56 12.29 4.92
CA TYR A 52 12.82 13.33 3.92
C TYR A 52 14.11 14.09 4.22
N ILE A 53 14.25 14.63 5.43
CA ILE A 53 15.46 15.36 5.86
C ILE A 53 16.69 14.47 5.75
N LEU A 54 16.61 13.21 6.22
CA LEU A 54 17.70 12.25 6.11
C LEU A 54 18.12 12.04 4.65
N ASN A 55 17.16 11.83 3.76
CA ASN A 55 17.43 11.68 2.33
C ASN A 55 18.12 12.91 1.73
N ARG A 56 17.63 14.12 2.05
CA ARG A 56 18.23 15.38 1.60
C ARG A 56 19.65 15.55 2.13
N ARG A 57 19.91 15.25 3.41
CA ARG A 57 21.25 15.29 4.01
C ARG A 57 22.21 14.32 3.32
N LEU A 58 21.81 13.07 3.12
CA LEU A 58 22.62 12.07 2.45
C LEU A 58 23.03 12.53 1.04
N LYS A 59 22.09 13.12 0.29
CA LYS A 59 22.35 13.66 -1.06
C LYS A 59 23.29 14.87 -1.03
N LYS A 60 23.08 15.84 -0.12
CA LYS A 60 23.99 17.00 0.02
C LYS A 60 25.41 16.57 0.35
N VAL A 61 25.58 15.62 1.26
CA VAL A 61 26.89 15.05 1.59
C VAL A 61 27.53 14.45 0.34
N LEU A 62 26.77 13.69 -0.45
CA LEU A 62 27.25 13.08 -1.68
C LEU A 62 27.70 14.12 -2.74
N TYR A 63 26.94 15.20 -2.95
CA TYR A 63 27.30 16.27 -3.90
C TYR A 63 28.60 16.99 -3.53
N GLU A 64 28.79 17.22 -2.24
CA GLU A 64 29.96 17.92 -1.71
C GLU A 64 31.21 17.04 -1.79
N ILE A 65 31.06 15.73 -1.52
CA ILE A 65 32.13 14.75 -1.76
C ILE A 65 32.46 14.68 -3.26
N ALA A 66 31.45 14.66 -4.13
CA ALA A 66 31.66 14.68 -5.59
C ALA A 66 32.43 15.94 -6.04
N SER A 67 32.20 17.06 -5.37
CA SER A 67 32.88 18.35 -5.58
C SER A 67 34.28 18.41 -4.96
N GLY A 68 34.77 17.32 -4.36
CA GLY A 68 36.13 17.21 -3.82
C GLY A 68 36.27 17.55 -2.33
N LYS A 69 35.17 17.82 -1.61
CA LYS A 69 35.22 18.03 -0.15
C LYS A 69 35.48 16.71 0.57
N LYS A 70 36.09 16.80 1.76
CA LYS A 70 36.33 15.64 2.63
C LYS A 70 35.00 15.10 3.15
N ALA A 71 34.80 13.80 3.01
CA ALA A 71 33.55 13.12 3.33
C ALA A 71 33.18 13.19 4.82
N ILE A 72 34.19 13.14 5.70
CA ILE A 72 34.02 13.24 7.15
C ILE A 72 33.50 14.64 7.52
N ASP A 73 34.20 15.70 7.09
CA ASP A 73 33.84 17.09 7.38
C ASP A 73 32.44 17.44 6.85
N THR A 74 32.11 16.92 5.67
CA THR A 74 30.81 17.12 5.03
C THR A 74 29.69 16.41 5.78
N ALA A 75 29.90 15.17 6.24
CA ALA A 75 28.90 14.44 7.02
C ALA A 75 28.56 15.21 8.32
N PHE A 76 29.56 15.75 9.01
CA PHE A 76 29.34 16.58 10.19
C PHE A 76 28.55 17.85 9.87
N LEU A 77 28.89 18.53 8.77
CA LEU A 77 28.23 19.77 8.35
C LEU A 77 26.72 19.59 8.12
N TYR A 78 26.29 18.44 7.61
CA TYR A 78 24.87 18.15 7.34
C TYR A 78 24.22 17.28 8.43
N GLY A 79 24.73 17.36 9.65
CA GLY A 79 24.02 16.91 10.83
C GLY A 79 24.16 15.44 11.19
N PHE A 80 25.23 14.77 10.76
CA PHE A 80 25.59 13.44 11.24
C PHE A 80 26.63 13.53 12.36
N ASP A 81 26.35 12.93 13.53
CA ASP A 81 27.26 12.96 14.70
C ASP A 81 28.52 12.12 14.50
N THR A 82 28.54 11.21 13.52
CA THR A 82 29.72 10.45 13.13
C THR A 82 29.66 10.09 11.64
N TYR A 83 30.84 9.95 11.02
CA TYR A 83 30.94 9.43 9.66
C TYR A 83 30.39 8.00 9.53
N ALA A 84 30.54 7.18 10.57
CA ALA A 84 29.99 5.82 10.60
C ALA A 84 28.45 5.83 10.56
N GLY A 85 27.80 6.78 11.25
CA GLY A 85 26.36 6.99 11.20
C GLY A 85 25.88 7.37 9.79
N PHE A 86 26.57 8.32 9.14
CA PHE A 86 26.33 8.66 7.74
C PHE A 86 26.49 7.43 6.83
N TYR A 87 27.59 6.70 6.95
CA TYR A 87 27.88 5.55 6.09
C TYR A 87 26.81 4.46 6.20
N LYS A 88 26.38 4.14 7.43
CA LYS A 88 25.33 3.15 7.69
C LYS A 88 23.99 3.59 7.09
N ALA A 89 23.61 4.86 7.28
CA ALA A 89 22.40 5.42 6.68
C ALA A 89 22.46 5.42 5.15
N PHE A 90 23.61 5.78 4.57
CA PHE A 90 23.81 5.81 3.13
C PHE A 90 23.72 4.41 2.51
N VAL A 91 24.38 3.40 3.09
CA VAL A 91 24.31 2.02 2.59
C VAL A 91 22.90 1.46 2.71
N LYS A 92 22.18 1.80 3.79
CA LYS A 92 20.77 1.42 3.95
C LYS A 92 19.89 2.01 2.85
N GLU A 93 20.12 3.26 2.47
CA GLU A 93 19.31 3.98 1.47
C GLU A 93 19.68 3.61 0.02
N TYR A 94 20.97 3.50 -0.28
CA TYR A 94 21.49 3.38 -1.65
C TYR A 94 22.10 2.01 -1.99
N GLY A 95 22.09 1.06 -1.03
CA GLY A 95 22.58 -0.31 -1.22
C GLY A 95 24.09 -0.47 -1.47
N CYS A 96 24.85 0.63 -1.49
CA CYS A 96 26.28 0.62 -1.76
C CYS A 96 27.02 1.76 -1.04
N SER A 97 28.35 1.73 -1.06
CA SER A 97 29.16 2.79 -0.45
C SER A 97 29.09 4.09 -1.26
N PRO A 98 29.22 5.27 -0.61
CA PRO A 98 29.25 6.57 -1.31
C PRO A 98 30.30 6.61 -2.44
N LYS A 99 31.47 6.02 -2.22
CA LYS A 99 32.54 5.93 -3.23
C LYS A 99 32.09 5.15 -4.47
N ARG A 100 31.42 4.01 -4.28
CA ARG A 100 30.89 3.19 -5.38
C ARG A 100 29.75 3.92 -6.09
N TYR A 101 28.86 4.56 -5.35
CA TYR A 101 27.79 5.38 -5.90
C TYR A 101 28.33 6.51 -6.78
N LEU A 102 29.32 7.27 -6.28
CA LEU A 102 29.96 8.33 -7.05
C LEU A 102 30.67 7.82 -8.31
N ALA A 103 31.29 6.64 -8.27
CA ALA A 103 31.95 6.08 -9.46
C ALA A 103 30.95 5.77 -10.60
N ILE A 104 29.71 5.41 -10.26
CA ILE A 104 28.65 5.09 -11.22
C ILE A 104 27.94 6.36 -11.70
N TYR A 105 27.66 7.31 -10.80
CA TYR A 105 26.74 8.43 -11.05
C TYR A 105 27.40 9.82 -11.07
N LYS A 106 28.74 9.93 -11.15
CA LYS A 106 29.47 11.21 -11.06
C LYS A 106 28.98 12.28 -12.06
N ASN A 107 28.69 11.86 -13.29
CA ASN A 107 28.28 12.77 -14.37
C ASN A 107 26.85 13.29 -14.13
N GLU A 108 25.96 12.48 -13.57
CA GLU A 108 24.59 12.89 -13.22
C GLU A 108 24.52 13.85 -12.03
N LEU A 109 25.46 13.75 -11.09
CA LEU A 109 25.52 14.60 -9.89
C LEU A 109 25.94 16.04 -10.21
N ASN A 110 26.78 16.24 -11.23
CA ASN A 110 27.21 17.58 -11.66
C ASN A 110 26.12 18.35 -12.41
N GLU A 111 25.20 17.65 -13.10
CA GLU A 111 24.02 18.27 -13.74
C GLU A 111 22.86 18.55 -12.76
N LYS A 112 22.91 17.97 -11.55
CA LYS A 112 21.83 18.02 -10.54
C LYS A 112 21.91 19.19 -9.56
N LYS A 113 22.95 20.02 -9.61
CA LYS A 113 23.24 21.09 -8.63
C LYS A 113 22.15 22.19 -8.56
N GLU A 114 21.31 22.32 -9.59
CA GLU A 114 20.16 23.25 -9.63
C GLU A 114 18.79 22.54 -9.63
N ARG A 115 18.73 21.21 -9.69
CA ARG A 115 17.50 20.46 -10.05
C ARG A 115 16.62 20.02 -8.88
N GLU A 116 17.09 20.10 -7.62
CA GLU A 116 16.40 19.49 -6.47
C GLU A 116 15.51 20.43 -5.63
N ILE A 117 15.27 21.67 -6.08
CA ILE A 117 14.31 22.61 -5.49
C ILE A 117 13.04 22.77 -6.36
N LEU A 118 12.99 22.12 -7.53
CA LEU A 118 11.94 22.34 -8.56
C LEU A 118 10.97 21.15 -8.74
N LEU A 119 10.63 20.44 -7.68
CA LEU A 119 9.59 19.40 -7.73
C LEU A 119 8.27 19.99 -7.20
N MET A 120 7.62 20.81 -8.03
CA MET A 120 6.25 21.26 -7.79
C MET A 120 5.44 21.02 -9.04
N ASN A 121 4.27 20.40 -8.83
CA ASN A 121 3.10 20.33 -9.72
C ASN A 121 3.35 20.79 -11.17
N LEU A 122 3.29 19.87 -12.14
CA LEU A 122 3.17 20.27 -13.53
C LEU A 122 1.97 21.22 -13.67
N ASN A 123 2.20 22.43 -14.16
CA ASN A 123 1.11 23.35 -14.45
C ASN A 123 0.35 22.87 -15.70
N LYS A 124 -0.87 23.39 -15.93
CA LYS A 124 -1.73 22.95 -17.04
C LYS A 124 -1.05 23.08 -18.42
N HIS A 125 -0.14 24.03 -18.59
CA HIS A 125 0.61 24.18 -19.83
C HIS A 125 1.69 23.11 -20.00
N GLU A 126 2.44 22.82 -18.94
CA GLU A 126 3.45 21.74 -18.93
C GLU A 126 2.81 20.37 -19.15
N ILE A 127 1.64 20.11 -18.55
CA ILE A 127 0.88 18.88 -18.79
C ILE A 127 0.51 18.76 -20.27
N LYS A 128 -0.01 19.83 -20.89
CA LYS A 128 -0.31 19.81 -22.34
C LYS A 128 0.92 19.49 -23.17
N THR A 129 2.06 20.09 -22.84
CA THR A 129 3.33 19.82 -23.54
C THR A 129 3.77 18.36 -23.37
N VAL A 130 3.63 17.81 -22.17
CA VAL A 130 3.92 16.39 -21.90
C VAL A 130 2.97 15.47 -22.67
N LEU A 131 1.68 15.80 -22.74
CA LEU A 131 0.68 15.00 -23.44
C LEU A 131 0.93 14.91 -24.95
N ASN A 132 1.72 15.81 -25.55
CA ASN A 132 2.15 15.70 -26.95
C ASN A 132 2.98 14.43 -27.25
N ASN A 133 3.44 13.72 -26.22
CA ASN A 133 4.08 12.41 -26.40
C ASN A 133 3.07 11.30 -26.73
N TRP A 134 1.76 11.54 -26.59
CA TRP A 134 0.69 10.58 -26.85
C TRP A 134 -0.24 11.08 -27.96
N LEU A 135 -0.91 10.14 -28.65
CA LEU A 135 -1.95 10.46 -29.65
C LEU A 135 -3.26 10.80 -28.94
N ILE A 136 -3.39 12.02 -28.44
CA ILE A 136 -4.57 12.53 -27.72
C ILE A 136 -5.14 13.74 -28.46
N ASP A 137 -6.47 13.91 -28.45
CA ASP A 137 -7.13 15.09 -29.01
C ASP A 137 -6.68 16.38 -28.27
N PRO A 138 -6.20 17.42 -28.97
CA PRO A 138 -5.80 18.70 -28.37
C PRO A 138 -6.87 19.39 -27.52
N VAL A 139 -8.15 19.09 -27.73
CA VAL A 139 -9.30 19.68 -27.02
C VAL A 139 -9.65 18.91 -25.72
N THR A 140 -8.91 17.84 -25.43
CA THR A 140 -9.18 16.97 -24.28
C THR A 140 -9.14 17.72 -22.94
N THR A 141 -10.12 17.46 -22.08
CA THR A 141 -10.18 18.03 -20.73
C THR A 141 -9.05 17.50 -19.86
N ILE A 142 -8.51 18.37 -19.00
CA ILE A 142 -7.44 18.03 -18.05
C ILE A 142 -7.93 18.45 -16.68
N GLU A 143 -8.18 17.46 -15.82
CA GLU A 143 -8.71 17.65 -14.47
C GLU A 143 -7.74 17.00 -13.48
N LYS A 144 -7.27 17.77 -12.48
CA LYS A 144 -6.44 17.18 -11.42
C LYS A 144 -7.33 16.30 -10.55
N CYS A 145 -6.96 15.04 -10.36
CA CYS A 145 -7.70 14.13 -9.50
C CYS A 145 -7.44 14.53 -8.03
N SER A 146 -8.46 15.03 -7.35
CA SER A 146 -8.50 15.07 -5.89
C SER A 146 -8.94 13.71 -5.37
N THR A 147 -8.18 13.10 -4.46
CA THR A 147 -8.45 11.75 -3.93
C THR A 147 -9.88 11.59 -3.40
N ILE A 148 -10.51 10.49 -3.78
CA ILE A 148 -11.69 9.88 -3.13
C ILE A 148 -11.12 8.99 -1.99
N ASN A 149 -11.79 8.96 -0.83
CA ASN A 149 -11.47 8.20 0.39
C ASN A 149 -10.47 8.79 1.40
N GLY A 150 -10.79 9.97 1.94
CA GLY A 150 -10.59 10.29 3.37
C GLY A 150 -9.15 10.47 3.91
N ILE A 151 -8.12 10.10 3.15
CA ILE A 151 -6.73 10.45 3.39
C ILE A 151 -6.33 11.37 2.25
N GLN A 152 -6.19 12.67 2.54
CA GLN A 152 -5.69 13.67 1.59
C GLN A 152 -4.24 13.35 1.20
N GLN A 153 -4.05 12.42 0.28
CA GLN A 153 -2.83 12.31 -0.52
C GLN A 153 -3.12 13.00 -1.85
N GLU A 154 -2.40 14.06 -2.18
CA GLU A 154 -2.37 14.59 -3.54
C GLU A 154 -1.52 13.63 -4.40
N LYS A 155 -2.08 12.49 -4.82
CA LYS A 155 -1.48 11.71 -5.91
C LYS A 155 -1.41 12.65 -7.13
N MET A 156 -0.23 12.80 -7.73
CA MET A 156 0.02 13.65 -8.91
C MET A 156 -0.56 12.96 -10.15
N VAL A 157 -1.89 12.90 -10.19
CA VAL A 157 -2.67 12.21 -11.20
C VAL A 157 -3.65 13.19 -11.81
N TRP A 158 -3.69 13.22 -13.14
CA TRP A 158 -4.64 14.04 -13.89
C TRP A 158 -5.51 13.16 -14.76
N LYS A 159 -6.82 13.34 -14.67
CA LYS A 159 -7.76 12.77 -15.62
C LYS A 159 -7.66 13.53 -16.94
N ILE A 160 -7.42 12.77 -18.00
CA ILE A 160 -7.29 13.24 -19.38
C ILE A 160 -8.50 12.72 -20.14
N GLY A 161 -9.42 13.63 -20.47
CA GLY A 161 -10.66 13.31 -21.18
C GLY A 161 -11.62 12.48 -20.33
N SER A 162 -12.25 11.49 -20.96
CA SER A 162 -13.25 10.65 -20.31
C SER A 162 -12.65 9.53 -19.44
N ASP A 163 -11.55 8.93 -19.88
CA ASP A 163 -11.14 7.59 -19.46
C ASP A 163 -9.62 7.34 -19.46
N ALA A 164 -8.79 8.39 -19.48
CA ALA A 164 -7.35 8.26 -19.31
C ALA A 164 -6.85 9.02 -18.08
N PHE A 165 -5.74 8.56 -17.49
CA PHE A 165 -5.14 9.13 -16.30
C PHE A 165 -3.63 9.27 -16.48
N LEU A 166 -3.11 10.49 -16.38
CA LEU A 166 -1.68 10.76 -16.40
C LEU A 166 -1.13 10.67 -14.98
N HIS A 167 -0.25 9.71 -14.74
CA HIS A 167 0.50 9.55 -13.50
C HIS A 167 1.86 10.24 -13.62
N HIS A 168 2.23 11.03 -12.62
CA HIS A 168 3.57 11.62 -12.47
C HIS A 168 4.15 11.17 -11.14
N THR A 169 5.22 10.39 -11.17
CA THR A 169 5.77 9.77 -9.95
C THR A 169 7.29 9.76 -9.94
N MET A 170 7.85 9.97 -8.74
CA MET A 170 9.28 9.78 -8.47
C MET A 170 9.59 8.33 -8.09
N ASP A 171 8.59 7.55 -7.68
CA ASP A 171 8.75 6.12 -7.39
C ASP A 171 8.69 5.31 -8.70
N ARG A 172 9.83 5.31 -9.39
CA ARG A 172 10.01 4.59 -10.65
C ARG A 172 9.80 3.08 -10.46
N ASN A 173 10.25 2.51 -9.36
CA ASN A 173 10.20 1.06 -9.16
C ASN A 173 8.78 0.59 -8.85
N GLY A 174 8.07 1.29 -7.96
CA GLY A 174 6.66 0.99 -7.68
C GLY A 174 5.78 1.14 -8.92
N GLU A 175 6.00 2.17 -9.73
CA GLU A 175 5.21 2.38 -10.95
C GLU A 175 5.49 1.33 -12.03
N LEU A 176 6.75 0.91 -12.22
CA LEU A 176 7.07 -0.19 -13.14
C LEU A 176 6.49 -1.53 -12.65
N LYS A 177 6.51 -1.79 -11.34
CA LYS A 177 5.80 -2.94 -10.74
C LYS A 177 4.30 -2.89 -11.05
N ASN A 178 3.67 -1.72 -10.87
CA ASN A 178 2.25 -1.53 -11.16
C ASN A 178 1.91 -1.74 -12.66
N ILE A 179 2.79 -1.31 -13.57
CA ILE A 179 2.63 -1.56 -15.01
C ILE A 179 2.67 -3.07 -15.31
N ALA A 180 3.68 -3.77 -14.79
CA ALA A 180 3.82 -5.21 -15.02
C ALA A 180 2.63 -6.01 -14.45
N ILE A 181 2.12 -5.61 -13.28
CA ILE A 181 0.88 -6.17 -12.69
C ILE A 181 -0.32 -5.90 -13.62
N ALA A 182 -0.50 -4.67 -14.09
CA ALA A 182 -1.60 -4.32 -14.99
C ALA A 182 -1.56 -5.15 -16.29
N GLU A 183 -0.38 -5.34 -16.88
CA GLU A 183 -0.20 -6.16 -18.09
C GLU A 183 -0.51 -7.65 -17.84
N ALA A 184 -0.09 -8.20 -16.69
CA ALA A 184 -0.41 -9.57 -16.32
C ALA A 184 -1.92 -9.78 -16.09
N LEU A 185 -2.59 -8.81 -15.47
CA LEU A 185 -4.04 -8.83 -15.28
C LEU A 185 -4.81 -8.78 -16.61
N ALA A 186 -4.36 -7.95 -17.54
CA ALA A 186 -4.95 -7.88 -18.87
C ALA A 186 -4.87 -9.24 -19.60
N LYS A 187 -3.77 -9.98 -19.41
CA LYS A 187 -3.61 -11.34 -19.97
C LYS A 187 -4.56 -12.37 -19.33
N GLN A 188 -5.00 -12.15 -18.08
CA GLN A 188 -6.04 -12.96 -17.43
C GLN A 188 -7.46 -12.51 -17.80
N GLY A 189 -7.62 -11.51 -18.68
CA GLY A 189 -8.92 -11.02 -19.14
C GLY A 189 -9.53 -9.94 -18.25
N PHE A 190 -8.81 -9.43 -17.25
CA PHE A 190 -9.27 -8.28 -16.48
C PHE A 190 -9.07 -6.98 -17.26
N ALA A 191 -9.99 -6.05 -17.10
CA ALA A 191 -9.70 -4.65 -17.35
C ALA A 191 -8.70 -4.16 -16.29
N SER A 192 -7.60 -3.58 -16.75
CA SER A 192 -6.53 -3.08 -15.90
C SER A 192 -5.98 -1.76 -16.42
N SER A 193 -5.25 -1.05 -15.55
CA SER A 193 -4.70 0.28 -15.83
C SER A 193 -3.41 0.20 -16.67
N ILE A 194 -3.51 -0.45 -17.84
CA ILE A 194 -2.38 -0.59 -18.77
C ILE A 194 -1.94 0.78 -19.32
N PRO A 195 -0.64 0.97 -19.56
CA PRO A 195 -0.16 2.17 -20.23
C PRO A 195 -0.76 2.33 -21.63
N ILE A 196 -1.17 3.55 -21.95
CA ILE A 196 -1.42 4.00 -23.31
C ILE A 196 -0.04 4.29 -23.93
N PRO A 197 0.35 3.64 -25.04
CA PRO A 197 1.66 3.88 -25.64
C PRO A 197 1.83 5.30 -26.16
N THR A 198 3.05 5.83 -26.07
CA THR A 198 3.44 7.08 -26.71
C THR A 198 3.40 6.94 -28.25
N ILE A 199 3.51 8.06 -28.97
CA ILE A 199 3.61 8.09 -30.44
C ILE A 199 4.75 7.18 -30.94
N ASN A 200 5.81 7.04 -30.14
CA ASN A 200 6.98 6.20 -30.45
C ASN A 200 6.86 4.77 -29.90
N GLY A 201 5.70 4.38 -29.38
CA GLY A 201 5.42 3.03 -28.87
C GLY A 201 5.99 2.71 -27.49
N GLN A 202 6.48 3.71 -26.75
CA GLN A 202 6.98 3.52 -25.37
C GLN A 202 5.84 3.55 -24.36
N SER A 203 5.95 2.78 -23.27
CA SER A 203 4.93 2.74 -22.21
C SER A 203 4.95 3.97 -21.28
N PHE A 204 6.03 4.75 -21.28
CA PHE A 204 6.21 5.91 -20.42
C PHE A 204 7.18 6.93 -21.03
N VAL A 205 7.19 8.13 -20.45
CA VAL A 205 8.17 9.18 -20.74
C VAL A 205 8.96 9.47 -19.46
N GLU A 206 10.26 9.69 -19.60
CA GLU A 206 11.13 10.02 -18.47
C GLU A 206 11.58 11.47 -18.60
N ASN A 207 11.09 12.35 -17.71
CA ASN A 207 11.42 13.77 -17.70
C ASN A 207 11.46 14.28 -16.26
N LYS A 208 12.61 14.11 -15.57
CA LYS A 208 12.82 14.39 -14.14
C LYS A 208 12.02 13.49 -13.17
N ALA A 209 10.90 12.94 -13.63
CA ALA A 209 10.04 11.94 -13.01
C ALA A 209 9.54 10.95 -14.08
N LEU A 210 8.94 9.84 -13.65
CA LEU A 210 8.28 8.90 -14.55
C LEU A 210 6.85 9.40 -14.85
N LEU A 211 6.54 9.55 -16.13
CA LEU A 211 5.23 9.97 -16.63
C LEU A 211 4.58 8.83 -17.41
N VAL A 212 3.43 8.39 -16.94
CA VAL A 212 2.70 7.26 -17.51
C VAL A 212 1.26 7.67 -17.76
N LEU A 213 0.81 7.62 -19.02
CA LEU A 213 -0.61 7.76 -19.33
C LEU A 213 -1.24 6.37 -19.28
N LYS A 214 -2.28 6.20 -18.47
CA LYS A 214 -2.93 4.90 -18.25
C LYS A 214 -4.40 4.96 -18.61
N LYS A 215 -4.94 3.82 -19.04
CA LYS A 215 -6.38 3.69 -19.29
C LYS A 215 -7.14 3.49 -17.97
N GLY A 216 -8.25 4.19 -17.80
CA GLY A 216 -9.17 4.00 -16.69
C GLY A 216 -9.84 2.62 -16.74
N ILE A 217 -10.10 2.05 -15.57
CA ILE A 217 -10.84 0.80 -15.42
C ILE A 217 -12.32 1.16 -15.23
N LYS A 218 -13.19 0.59 -16.05
CA LYS A 218 -14.64 0.76 -15.91
C LYS A 218 -15.18 -0.14 -14.80
N GLY A 219 -16.32 0.24 -14.23
CA GLY A 219 -17.00 -0.51 -13.19
C GLY A 219 -16.97 0.20 -11.84
N SER A 220 -17.65 -0.40 -10.88
CA SER A 220 -17.77 0.11 -9.51
C SER A 220 -17.78 -1.06 -8.53
N PRO A 221 -17.28 -0.88 -7.30
CA PRO A 221 -17.47 -1.89 -6.27
C PRO A 221 -18.97 -2.08 -5.98
N LEU A 222 -19.34 -3.27 -5.53
CA LEU A 222 -20.69 -3.55 -5.06
C LEU A 222 -20.88 -2.99 -3.65
N THR A 223 -22.10 -2.56 -3.32
CA THR A 223 -22.47 -2.31 -1.93
C THR A 223 -22.66 -3.64 -1.20
N VAL A 224 -22.45 -3.66 0.12
CA VAL A 224 -22.68 -4.85 0.96
C VAL A 224 -24.04 -5.48 0.69
N ASP A 225 -25.12 -4.68 0.66
CA ASP A 225 -26.47 -5.18 0.41
C ASP A 225 -26.60 -5.83 -0.97
N THR A 226 -25.94 -5.29 -2.00
CA THR A 226 -25.94 -5.91 -3.33
C THR A 226 -25.22 -7.25 -3.35
N ILE A 227 -24.11 -7.39 -2.61
CA ILE A 227 -23.35 -8.65 -2.56
C ILE A 227 -24.24 -9.81 -2.07
N PHE A 228 -25.10 -9.56 -1.09
CA PHE A 228 -26.01 -10.58 -0.54
C PHE A 228 -27.27 -10.85 -1.38
N GLN A 229 -27.55 -10.06 -2.42
CA GLN A 229 -28.75 -10.26 -3.26
C GLN A 229 -28.65 -11.48 -4.18
N LYS A 230 -27.43 -11.90 -4.54
CA LYS A 230 -27.19 -13.01 -5.47
C LYS A 230 -25.96 -13.80 -5.08
N GLU A 231 -26.10 -15.12 -5.00
CA GLU A 231 -24.96 -16.04 -4.74
C GLU A 231 -23.83 -15.90 -5.77
N LEU A 232 -24.14 -15.42 -6.98
CA LEU A 232 -23.13 -15.19 -8.02
C LEU A 232 -22.06 -14.18 -7.60
N TYR A 233 -22.38 -13.20 -6.73
CA TYR A 233 -21.41 -12.15 -6.37
C TYR A 233 -20.29 -12.68 -5.46
N PRO A 234 -20.58 -13.37 -4.33
CA PRO A 234 -19.54 -14.09 -3.58
C PRO A 234 -18.70 -15.05 -4.43
N ILE A 235 -19.34 -15.80 -5.35
CA ILE A 235 -18.64 -16.70 -6.27
C ILE A 235 -17.69 -15.92 -7.20
N ALA A 236 -18.13 -14.76 -7.71
CA ALA A 236 -17.33 -13.91 -8.58
C ALA A 236 -16.08 -13.35 -7.85
N TYR A 237 -16.20 -12.98 -6.57
CA TYR A 237 -15.04 -12.57 -5.76
C TYR A 237 -13.98 -13.68 -5.67
N GLY A 238 -14.37 -14.89 -5.25
CA GLY A 238 -13.42 -16.00 -5.09
C GLY A 238 -12.76 -16.42 -6.41
N THR A 239 -13.54 -16.47 -7.49
CA THR A 239 -13.02 -16.76 -8.85
C THR A 239 -12.03 -15.68 -9.29
N ALA A 240 -12.36 -14.40 -9.10
CA ALA A 240 -11.51 -13.30 -9.52
C ALA A 240 -10.19 -13.24 -8.74
N ILE A 241 -10.21 -13.50 -7.43
CA ILE A 241 -9.00 -13.56 -6.60
C ILE A 241 -8.10 -14.74 -7.03
N ALA A 242 -8.68 -15.89 -7.40
CA ALA A 242 -7.89 -17.00 -7.95
C ALA A 242 -7.23 -16.64 -9.30
N GLN A 243 -7.96 -15.96 -10.19
CA GLN A 243 -7.40 -15.47 -11.46
C GLN A 243 -6.33 -14.38 -11.25
N LEU A 244 -6.51 -13.50 -10.27
CA LEU A 244 -5.50 -12.53 -9.84
C LEU A 244 -4.21 -13.24 -9.41
N HIS A 245 -4.31 -14.29 -8.59
CA HIS A 245 -3.15 -15.09 -8.22
C HIS A 245 -2.46 -15.75 -9.42
N ASN A 246 -3.22 -16.18 -10.44
CA ASN A 246 -2.65 -16.70 -11.68
C ASN A 246 -1.90 -15.61 -12.47
N ALA A 247 -2.35 -14.36 -12.43
CA ALA A 247 -1.58 -13.22 -12.96
C ALA A 247 -0.27 -13.02 -12.20
N PHE A 248 -0.29 -13.12 -10.87
CA PHE A 248 0.91 -12.99 -10.04
C PHE A 248 1.92 -14.11 -10.25
N ILE A 249 1.47 -15.36 -10.41
CA ILE A 249 2.35 -16.49 -10.75
C ILE A 249 3.06 -16.23 -12.09
N ALA A 250 2.36 -15.65 -13.07
CA ALA A 250 2.97 -15.31 -14.36
C ALA A 250 4.05 -14.19 -14.27
N LEU A 251 4.13 -13.49 -13.14
CA LEU A 251 5.13 -12.46 -12.84
C LEU A 251 6.27 -12.96 -11.95
N GLU A 252 6.22 -14.21 -11.51
CA GLU A 252 7.24 -14.78 -10.65
C GLU A 252 8.63 -14.70 -11.31
N GLY A 253 9.61 -14.19 -10.56
CA GLY A 253 10.97 -13.94 -11.06
C GLY A 253 11.14 -12.68 -11.91
N GLN A 254 10.06 -11.98 -12.28
CA GLN A 254 10.11 -10.71 -13.04
C GLN A 254 10.05 -9.48 -12.13
N ILE A 255 9.40 -9.61 -10.97
CA ILE A 255 9.22 -8.52 -9.99
C ILE A 255 9.67 -9.01 -8.62
N LEU A 256 10.42 -8.16 -7.91
CA LEU A 256 10.76 -8.38 -6.50
C LEU A 256 9.64 -7.81 -5.62
N CYS A 257 9.16 -8.62 -4.68
CA CYS A 257 8.20 -8.20 -3.66
C CYS A 257 8.74 -8.56 -2.28
N ASP A 258 8.42 -7.74 -1.28
CA ASP A 258 8.90 -7.98 0.08
C ASP A 258 8.24 -9.22 0.67
N PRO A 259 9.02 -10.13 1.28
CA PRO A 259 8.46 -11.28 1.97
C PRO A 259 7.86 -10.86 3.31
N SER A 260 6.69 -11.40 3.61
CA SER A 260 5.97 -11.21 4.85
C SER A 260 5.52 -12.56 5.41
N ASN A 261 5.33 -12.62 6.72
CA ASN A 261 4.90 -13.83 7.40
C ASN A 261 3.77 -13.46 8.37
N LEU A 262 2.54 -13.83 8.00
CA LEU A 262 1.35 -13.55 8.79
C LEU A 262 1.48 -14.11 10.22
N PHE A 263 1.90 -15.37 10.35
CA PHE A 263 2.00 -16.02 11.66
C PHE A 263 2.99 -15.30 12.58
N GLU A 264 4.19 -15.00 12.09
CA GLU A 264 5.22 -14.30 12.86
C GLU A 264 4.81 -12.87 13.23
N THR A 265 4.12 -12.18 12.32
CA THR A 265 3.59 -10.83 12.56
C THR A 265 2.56 -10.85 13.68
N VAL A 266 1.60 -11.78 13.60
CA VAL A 266 0.56 -11.94 14.62
C VAL A 266 1.18 -12.35 15.96
N LYS A 267 2.03 -13.38 15.96
CA LYS A 267 2.66 -13.91 17.19
C LYS A 267 3.48 -12.86 17.94
N LYS A 268 4.24 -12.02 17.24
CA LYS A 268 5.15 -11.05 17.85
C LYS A 268 4.48 -9.74 18.26
N TRP A 269 3.45 -9.32 17.53
CA TRP A 269 2.85 -8.00 17.70
C TRP A 269 1.37 -8.06 18.07
N ALA A 270 0.52 -8.64 17.21
CA ALA A 270 -0.93 -8.54 17.40
C ALA A 270 -1.45 -9.40 18.56
N LEU A 271 -1.00 -10.65 18.67
CA LEU A 271 -1.51 -11.62 19.64
C LEU A 271 -1.33 -11.18 21.09
N PRO A 272 -0.14 -10.71 21.56
CA PRO A 272 0.02 -10.22 22.93
C PRO A 272 -0.89 -9.02 23.25
N ASP A 273 -1.10 -8.13 22.29
CA ASP A 273 -1.98 -6.98 22.46
C ASP A 273 -3.46 -7.40 22.53
N VAL A 274 -3.90 -8.28 21.63
CA VAL A 274 -5.27 -8.80 21.61
C VAL A 274 -5.59 -9.56 22.91
N GLU A 275 -4.67 -10.36 23.44
CA GLU A 275 -4.85 -11.01 24.74
C GLU A 275 -5.12 -10.01 25.88
N ASN A 276 -4.43 -8.86 25.87
CA ASN A 276 -4.66 -7.79 26.83
C ASN A 276 -6.03 -7.13 26.60
N GLN A 277 -6.39 -6.86 25.36
CA GLN A 277 -7.69 -6.29 25.01
C GLN A 277 -8.86 -7.22 25.40
N VAL A 278 -8.72 -8.54 25.24
CA VAL A 278 -9.73 -9.52 25.68
C VAL A 278 -10.03 -9.39 27.17
N LYS A 279 -8.98 -9.27 28.00
CA LYS A 279 -9.12 -9.09 29.45
C LYS A 279 -9.69 -7.72 29.79
N GLN A 280 -9.19 -6.67 29.14
CA GLN A 280 -9.61 -5.29 29.37
C GLN A 280 -11.10 -5.06 29.07
N TRP A 281 -11.60 -5.67 27.98
CA TRP A 281 -12.96 -5.47 27.49
C TRP A 281 -13.90 -6.64 27.81
N ASN A 282 -13.43 -7.64 28.56
CA ASN A 282 -14.18 -8.83 28.95
C ASN A 282 -14.84 -9.55 27.75
N LEU A 283 -14.05 -9.77 26.69
CA LEU A 283 -14.51 -10.50 25.51
C LEU A 283 -14.62 -12.00 25.83
N ALA A 284 -15.65 -12.66 25.33
CA ALA A 284 -15.92 -14.09 25.45
C ALA A 284 -15.04 -14.94 24.53
N ILE A 285 -13.73 -14.63 24.46
CA ILE A 285 -12.75 -15.41 23.69
C ILE A 285 -12.06 -16.41 24.62
N PRO A 286 -12.16 -17.73 24.39
CA PRO A 286 -11.54 -18.73 25.26
C PRO A 286 -10.00 -18.61 25.28
N GLU A 287 -9.36 -18.71 26.44
CA GLU A 287 -7.88 -18.67 26.54
C GLU A 287 -7.19 -19.74 25.67
N LEU A 288 -7.85 -20.90 25.50
CA LEU A 288 -7.36 -21.98 24.64
C LEU A 288 -7.20 -21.55 23.16
N PHE A 289 -7.95 -20.55 22.69
CA PHE A 289 -7.82 -20.02 21.34
C PHE A 289 -6.39 -19.54 21.03
N PHE A 290 -5.79 -18.74 21.90
CA PHE A 290 -4.45 -18.19 21.71
C PHE A 290 -3.38 -19.30 21.72
N ASN A 291 -3.51 -20.25 22.64
CA ASN A 291 -2.64 -21.42 22.71
C ASN A 291 -2.75 -22.29 21.44
N ASN A 292 -3.97 -22.51 20.92
CA ASN A 292 -4.19 -23.23 19.68
C ASN A 292 -3.62 -22.48 18.48
N TYR A 293 -3.76 -21.15 18.43
CA TYR A 293 -3.15 -20.33 17.40
C TYR A 293 -1.62 -20.51 17.40
N ILE A 294 -0.96 -20.46 18.55
CA ILE A 294 0.49 -20.63 18.61
C ILE A 294 0.92 -22.07 18.26
N THR A 295 0.20 -23.08 18.75
CA THR A 295 0.67 -24.48 18.70
C THR A 295 0.20 -25.25 17.46
N ILE A 296 -1.03 -25.03 17.01
CA ILE A 296 -1.63 -25.72 15.87
C ILE A 296 -1.30 -24.96 14.59
N PHE A 297 -1.61 -23.65 14.53
CA PHE A 297 -1.38 -22.87 13.32
C PHE A 297 0.11 -22.81 12.97
N SER A 298 1.03 -22.74 13.95
CA SER A 298 2.48 -22.78 13.66
C SER A 298 2.89 -24.02 12.87
N LYS A 299 2.27 -25.18 13.11
CA LYS A 299 2.57 -26.42 12.37
C LYS A 299 2.00 -26.34 10.96
N LEU A 300 0.70 -26.02 10.86
CA LEU A 300 0.01 -25.86 9.58
C LEU A 300 0.70 -24.83 8.68
N TYR A 301 1.15 -23.71 9.26
CA TYR A 301 1.76 -22.59 8.53
C TYR A 301 2.98 -23.01 7.72
N THR A 302 3.77 -23.96 8.23
CA THR A 302 4.97 -24.45 7.53
C THR A 302 4.66 -25.23 6.25
N GLU A 303 3.42 -25.68 6.09
CA GLU A 303 2.95 -26.42 4.92
C GLU A 303 2.22 -25.51 3.90
N LEU A 304 1.98 -24.24 4.24
CA LEU A 304 1.20 -23.33 3.40
C LEU A 304 2.05 -22.76 2.25
N PRO A 305 1.53 -22.78 1.00
CA PRO A 305 2.24 -22.21 -0.13
C PRO A 305 2.31 -20.67 0.00
N VAL A 306 3.51 -20.14 -0.22
CA VAL A 306 3.80 -18.70 -0.26
C VAL A 306 3.95 -18.26 -1.71
N GLN A 307 3.32 -17.14 -2.06
CA GLN A 307 3.38 -16.53 -3.38
C GLN A 307 3.12 -15.03 -3.25
N MET A 308 3.16 -14.31 -4.36
CA MET A 308 2.65 -12.94 -4.39
C MET A 308 1.14 -12.91 -4.12
N ILE A 309 0.73 -11.96 -3.27
CA ILE A 309 -0.67 -11.68 -2.91
C ILE A 309 -0.95 -10.18 -2.99
N HIS A 310 -2.21 -9.81 -3.13
CA HIS A 310 -2.66 -8.41 -3.13
C HIS A 310 -2.59 -7.79 -1.74
N ARG A 311 -2.78 -8.59 -0.69
CA ARG A 311 -2.77 -8.22 0.74
C ARG A 311 -3.94 -7.34 1.21
N ASP A 312 -4.52 -6.57 0.29
CA ASP A 312 -5.71 -5.73 0.52
C ASP A 312 -6.77 -5.87 -0.59
N PRO A 313 -7.24 -7.08 -0.92
CA PRO A 313 -8.38 -7.26 -1.83
C PRO A 313 -9.70 -6.93 -1.12
N ASN A 314 -9.77 -5.76 -0.50
CA ASN A 314 -10.99 -5.19 0.04
C ASN A 314 -12.06 -5.18 -1.05
N PHE A 315 -13.31 -5.51 -0.72
CA PHE A 315 -14.39 -5.53 -1.70
C PHE A 315 -14.59 -4.18 -2.44
N GLU A 316 -14.17 -3.06 -1.83
CA GLU A 316 -14.17 -1.73 -2.45
C GLU A 316 -13.11 -1.58 -3.57
N ASN A 317 -12.06 -2.39 -3.52
CA ASN A 317 -10.98 -2.40 -4.52
C ASN A 317 -11.26 -3.35 -5.70
N ILE A 318 -12.42 -4.00 -5.72
CA ILE A 318 -12.80 -4.99 -6.75
C ILE A 318 -13.98 -4.42 -7.54
N LEU A 319 -13.73 -4.08 -8.80
CA LEU A 319 -14.69 -3.39 -9.65
C LEU A 319 -15.57 -4.38 -10.41
N PHE A 320 -16.88 -4.18 -10.31
CA PHE A 320 -17.87 -4.93 -11.08
C PHE A 320 -18.32 -4.11 -12.28
N LEU A 321 -18.49 -4.80 -13.40
CA LEU A 321 -19.22 -4.31 -14.56
C LEU A 321 -20.32 -5.31 -14.87
N GLU A 322 -21.56 -4.84 -14.83
CA GLU A 322 -22.76 -5.70 -14.88
C GLU A 322 -22.79 -6.71 -13.73
N ASN A 323 -22.57 -8.00 -13.99
CA ASN A 323 -22.59 -9.07 -12.98
C ASN A 323 -21.25 -9.82 -12.88
N LYS A 324 -20.14 -9.22 -13.35
CA LYS A 324 -18.82 -9.84 -13.33
C LYS A 324 -17.79 -8.89 -12.73
N VAL A 325 -16.79 -9.46 -12.07
CA VAL A 325 -15.58 -8.71 -11.71
C VAL A 325 -14.88 -8.32 -13.01
N ASN A 326 -14.72 -7.02 -13.21
CA ASN A 326 -14.08 -6.44 -14.37
C ASN A 326 -12.61 -6.14 -14.12
N GLY A 327 -12.24 -5.76 -12.89
CA GLY A 327 -10.85 -5.44 -12.56
C GLY A 327 -10.63 -5.16 -11.08
N PHE A 328 -9.36 -4.93 -10.75
CA PHE A 328 -8.88 -4.62 -9.41
C PHE A 328 -8.19 -3.25 -9.43
N ILE A 329 -8.25 -2.55 -8.31
CA ILE A 329 -7.52 -1.30 -8.06
C ILE A 329 -6.66 -1.43 -6.81
N ASP A 330 -5.69 -0.53 -6.69
CA ASP A 330 -4.78 -0.40 -5.54
C ASP A 330 -3.84 -1.60 -5.29
N PHE A 331 -2.70 -1.63 -5.96
CA PHE A 331 -1.67 -2.66 -5.80
C PHE A 331 -0.49 -2.21 -4.92
N ASP A 332 -0.66 -1.12 -4.17
CA ASP A 332 0.44 -0.48 -3.42
C ASP A 332 0.96 -1.41 -2.29
N LEU A 333 0.15 -2.37 -1.84
CA LEU A 333 0.44 -3.28 -0.73
C LEU A 333 0.87 -4.71 -1.13
N VAL A 334 1.07 -4.97 -2.43
CA VAL A 334 1.44 -6.31 -2.92
C VAL A 334 2.75 -6.82 -2.30
N GLU A 335 2.70 -8.00 -1.69
CA GLU A 335 3.79 -8.65 -0.96
C GLU A 335 3.87 -10.16 -1.29
N GLN A 336 4.91 -10.85 -0.81
CA GLN A 336 4.93 -12.33 -0.80
C GLN A 336 4.46 -12.86 0.55
N ASN A 337 3.39 -13.68 0.57
CA ASN A 337 2.84 -14.28 1.78
C ASN A 337 2.02 -15.55 1.43
N ILE A 338 1.41 -16.19 2.43
CA ILE A 338 0.51 -17.33 2.18
C ILE A 338 -0.71 -16.89 1.36
N ARG A 339 -1.05 -17.65 0.32
CA ARG A 339 -2.11 -17.24 -0.62
C ARG A 339 -3.51 -17.18 -0.05
N LEU A 340 -3.76 -17.84 1.09
CA LEU A 340 -5.05 -17.80 1.76
C LEU A 340 -5.41 -16.41 2.31
N VAL A 341 -4.42 -15.53 2.50
CA VAL A 341 -4.66 -14.18 3.03
C VAL A 341 -5.69 -13.44 2.19
N ASP A 342 -5.55 -13.43 0.86
CA ASP A 342 -6.41 -12.62 -0.01
C ASP A 342 -7.91 -13.02 0.04
N PRO A 343 -8.31 -14.28 -0.20
CA PRO A 343 -9.73 -14.64 -0.14
C PRO A 343 -10.31 -14.53 1.28
N CYS A 344 -9.50 -14.78 2.32
CA CYS A 344 -9.93 -14.57 3.71
C CYS A 344 -10.13 -13.08 4.01
N TYR A 345 -9.18 -12.24 3.58
CA TYR A 345 -9.21 -10.79 3.77
C TYR A 345 -10.43 -10.17 3.08
N CYS A 346 -10.69 -10.57 1.82
CA CYS A 346 -11.85 -10.11 1.07
C CYS A 346 -13.16 -10.39 1.82
N ALA A 347 -13.35 -11.62 2.30
CA ALA A 347 -14.52 -11.97 3.10
C ALA A 347 -14.60 -11.14 4.39
N THR A 348 -13.50 -11.01 5.15
CA THR A 348 -13.49 -10.21 6.39
C THR A 348 -13.71 -8.72 6.16
N SER A 349 -13.30 -8.19 5.00
CA SER A 349 -13.54 -6.78 4.63
C SER A 349 -15.04 -6.51 4.46
N ILE A 350 -15.81 -7.46 3.93
CA ILE A 350 -17.27 -7.37 3.82
C ILE A 350 -17.89 -7.43 5.22
N LEU A 351 -17.43 -8.34 6.09
CA LEU A 351 -17.88 -8.42 7.48
C LEU A 351 -17.68 -7.11 8.25
N SER A 352 -16.58 -6.39 7.96
CA SER A 352 -16.28 -5.10 8.61
C SER A 352 -17.31 -4.01 8.34
N GLN A 353 -18.10 -4.15 7.28
CA GLN A 353 -19.16 -3.22 6.90
C GLN A 353 -20.56 -3.72 7.31
N MET A 354 -20.65 -4.87 7.97
CA MET A 354 -21.91 -5.44 8.45
C MET A 354 -22.19 -5.03 9.90
N THR A 355 -23.46 -5.02 10.26
CA THR A 355 -23.92 -4.91 11.65
C THR A 355 -23.99 -6.28 12.30
N SER A 356 -23.84 -6.34 13.64
CA SER A 356 -23.71 -7.59 14.38
C SER A 356 -24.92 -8.53 14.26
N ASP A 357 -26.13 -7.99 14.03
CA ASP A 357 -27.35 -8.74 13.76
C ASP A 357 -27.34 -9.51 12.43
N ARG A 358 -26.42 -9.16 11.53
CA ARG A 358 -26.26 -9.79 10.22
C ARG A 358 -25.03 -10.69 10.11
N TYR A 359 -24.22 -10.81 11.16
CA TYR A 359 -22.96 -11.58 11.09
C TYR A 359 -23.17 -13.05 10.68
N ASP A 360 -24.31 -13.66 11.00
CA ASP A 360 -24.61 -15.04 10.57
C ASP A 360 -24.73 -15.19 9.03
N ASP A 361 -25.03 -14.11 8.29
CA ASP A 361 -25.05 -14.11 6.82
C ASP A 361 -23.63 -14.25 6.22
N TRP A 362 -22.59 -13.93 7.00
CA TRP A 362 -21.21 -13.90 6.52
C TRP A 362 -20.64 -15.29 6.24
N LEU A 363 -21.00 -16.31 7.02
CA LEU A 363 -20.45 -17.65 6.87
C LEU A 363 -20.81 -18.30 5.52
N PRO A 364 -22.08 -18.23 5.04
CA PRO A 364 -22.42 -18.61 3.67
C PRO A 364 -21.61 -17.85 2.61
N LEU A 365 -21.40 -16.54 2.78
CA LEU A 365 -20.59 -15.72 1.87
C LEU A 365 -19.12 -16.18 1.84
N LEU A 366 -18.50 -16.39 3.01
CA LEU A 366 -17.15 -16.91 3.15
C LEU A 366 -17.02 -18.27 2.45
N THR A 367 -18.01 -19.14 2.65
CA THR A 367 -18.07 -20.48 2.04
C THR A 367 -18.04 -20.39 0.52
N LEU A 368 -18.87 -19.51 -0.08
CA LEU A 368 -18.94 -19.34 -1.53
C LEU A 368 -17.64 -18.74 -2.11
N ILE A 369 -17.04 -17.75 -1.44
CA ILE A 369 -15.75 -17.17 -1.85
C ILE A 369 -14.66 -18.26 -1.83
N LEU A 370 -14.54 -19.00 -0.73
CA LEU A 370 -13.49 -20.01 -0.59
C LEU A 370 -13.67 -21.21 -1.52
N LYS A 371 -14.90 -21.71 -1.69
CA LYS A 371 -15.18 -22.82 -2.63
C LYS A 371 -14.94 -22.44 -4.08
N SER A 372 -15.35 -21.24 -4.49
CA SER A 372 -15.12 -20.77 -5.86
C SER A 372 -13.64 -20.48 -6.13
N TYR A 373 -12.90 -20.00 -5.12
CA TYR A 373 -11.44 -19.90 -5.20
C TYR A 373 -10.80 -21.31 -5.35
N ASP A 374 -11.18 -22.28 -4.51
CA ASP A 374 -10.68 -23.67 -4.52
C ASP A 374 -10.94 -24.39 -5.86
N GLN A 375 -12.05 -24.06 -6.53
CA GLN A 375 -12.38 -24.62 -7.85
C GLN A 375 -11.40 -24.19 -8.94
N ILE A 376 -10.87 -22.97 -8.87
CA ILE A 376 -9.91 -22.45 -9.86
C ILE A 376 -8.47 -22.78 -9.45
N ASN A 377 -8.15 -22.56 -8.17
CA ASN A 377 -6.83 -22.79 -7.58
C ASN A 377 -6.98 -23.76 -6.39
N PRO A 378 -6.90 -25.09 -6.62
CA PRO A 378 -7.13 -26.09 -5.59
C PRO A 378 -6.27 -25.89 -4.34
N LEU A 379 -6.92 -25.82 -3.19
CA LEU A 379 -6.35 -25.72 -1.87
C LEU A 379 -5.93 -27.10 -1.36
N THR A 380 -4.75 -27.15 -0.76
CA THR A 380 -4.25 -28.33 -0.06
C THR A 380 -5.06 -28.61 1.20
N LYS A 381 -4.92 -29.81 1.77
CA LYS A 381 -5.53 -30.15 3.06
C LYS A 381 -5.05 -29.21 4.18
N ALA A 382 -3.77 -28.87 4.20
CA ALA A 382 -3.20 -27.94 5.17
C ALA A 382 -3.84 -26.54 5.05
N GLU A 383 -4.02 -26.05 3.82
CA GLU A 383 -4.71 -24.77 3.57
C GLU A 383 -6.16 -24.79 4.06
N LYS A 384 -6.92 -25.84 3.74
CA LYS A 384 -8.32 -25.98 4.18
C LYS A 384 -8.43 -25.98 5.71
N SER A 385 -7.54 -26.69 6.40
CA SER A 385 -7.45 -26.68 7.87
C SER A 385 -6.95 -25.37 8.47
N ALA A 386 -6.25 -24.53 7.69
CA ALA A 386 -5.66 -23.28 8.16
C ALA A 386 -6.61 -22.08 8.07
N VAL A 387 -7.72 -22.17 7.33
CA VAL A 387 -8.63 -21.04 7.05
C VAL A 387 -9.05 -20.28 8.31
N PHE A 388 -9.50 -20.99 9.35
CA PHE A 388 -9.90 -20.38 10.62
C PHE A 388 -8.79 -19.51 11.23
N TYR A 389 -7.56 -20.03 11.24
CA TYR A 389 -6.40 -19.34 11.80
C TYR A 389 -5.97 -18.17 10.93
N VAL A 390 -6.05 -18.27 9.60
CA VAL A 390 -5.73 -17.14 8.71
C VAL A 390 -6.69 -15.97 8.91
N ILE A 391 -8.00 -16.25 8.97
CA ILE A 391 -9.04 -15.25 9.25
C ILE A 391 -8.80 -14.60 10.62
N CYS A 392 -8.55 -15.41 11.66
CA CYS A 392 -8.24 -14.91 12.98
C CYS A 392 -6.96 -14.05 13.01
N GLY A 393 -5.94 -14.44 12.25
CA GLY A 393 -4.68 -13.70 12.13
C GLY A 393 -4.87 -12.32 11.51
N ILE A 394 -5.63 -12.24 10.42
CA ILE A 394 -6.04 -10.98 9.80
C ILE A 394 -6.81 -10.12 10.81
N GLN A 395 -7.79 -10.71 11.48
CA GLN A 395 -8.65 -9.96 12.40
C GLN A 395 -7.89 -9.47 13.64
N MET A 396 -6.95 -10.25 14.18
CA MET A 396 -6.08 -9.79 15.27
C MET A 396 -5.21 -8.60 14.86
N ILE A 397 -4.66 -8.59 13.63
CA ILE A 397 -3.95 -7.43 13.09
C ILE A 397 -4.85 -6.19 13.06
N CYS A 398 -6.10 -6.35 12.60
CA CYS A 398 -7.06 -5.23 12.58
C CYS A 398 -7.39 -4.74 14.00
N VAL A 399 -7.64 -5.63 14.96
CA VAL A 399 -7.90 -5.28 16.37
C VAL A 399 -6.76 -4.47 16.97
N THR A 400 -5.51 -4.92 16.79
CA THR A 400 -4.34 -4.19 17.31
C THR A 400 -4.16 -2.86 16.61
N TYR A 401 -4.24 -2.81 15.28
CA TYR A 401 -4.07 -1.58 14.51
C TYR A 401 -5.06 -0.47 14.91
N PHE A 402 -6.33 -0.82 15.11
CA PHE A 402 -7.34 0.16 15.53
C PHE A 402 -7.31 0.44 17.03
N GLY A 403 -6.92 -0.54 17.86
CA GLY A 403 -6.73 -0.36 19.31
C GLY A 403 -5.65 0.66 19.64
N ASP A 404 -4.52 0.62 18.92
CA ASP A 404 -3.43 1.60 19.06
C ASP A 404 -3.87 3.04 18.76
N ARG A 405 -4.99 3.22 18.03
CA ARG A 405 -5.52 4.52 17.59
C ARG A 405 -6.80 4.92 18.30
N ASP A 406 -7.25 4.14 19.28
CA ASP A 406 -8.48 4.36 20.04
C ASP A 406 -8.47 5.71 20.79
N ASN A 407 -7.27 6.23 21.11
CA ASN A 407 -7.11 7.51 21.81
C ASN A 407 -7.22 8.75 20.91
N ASP A 408 -7.20 8.59 19.58
CA ASP A 408 -7.04 9.71 18.64
C ASP A 408 -8.37 10.29 18.12
N ASP A 409 -9.45 9.50 18.01
CA ASP A 409 -10.74 9.90 17.41
C ASP A 409 -11.89 8.97 17.82
N LEU A 410 -13.11 9.50 17.98
CA LEU A 410 -14.35 8.74 18.19
C LEU A 410 -14.60 7.71 17.07
N THR A 411 -14.15 8.00 15.86
CA THR A 411 -14.22 7.10 14.69
C THR A 411 -13.35 5.86 14.90
N PHE A 412 -12.10 6.05 15.33
CA PHE A 412 -11.21 4.93 15.63
C PHE A 412 -11.72 4.09 16.80
N LYS A 413 -12.40 4.71 17.78
CA LYS A 413 -13.07 3.96 18.87
C LYS A 413 -14.14 3.00 18.40
N LYS A 414 -14.99 3.46 17.48
CA LYS A 414 -16.03 2.62 16.89
C LYS A 414 -15.43 1.47 16.09
N LEU A 415 -14.38 1.74 15.31
CA LEU A 415 -13.67 0.73 14.54
C LEU A 415 -12.98 -0.30 15.44
N ALA A 416 -12.31 0.12 16.51
CA ALA A 416 -11.66 -0.78 17.45
C ALA A 416 -12.69 -1.72 18.12
N LYS A 417 -13.84 -1.17 18.56
CA LYS A 417 -14.94 -1.99 19.10
C LYS A 417 -15.49 -2.98 18.06
N ALA A 418 -15.81 -2.51 16.86
CA ALA A 418 -16.35 -3.38 15.81
C ALA A 418 -15.40 -4.53 15.49
N ASN A 419 -14.09 -4.27 15.41
CA ASN A 419 -13.10 -5.31 15.15
C ASN A 419 -12.97 -6.33 16.30
N ARG A 420 -13.15 -5.91 17.56
CA ARG A 420 -13.23 -6.83 18.71
C ARG A 420 -14.47 -7.72 18.63
N ASP A 421 -15.64 -7.12 18.34
CA ASP A 421 -16.92 -7.82 18.20
C ASP A 421 -16.85 -8.85 17.03
N MET A 422 -16.20 -8.49 15.92
CA MET A 422 -15.94 -9.41 14.80
C MET A 422 -15.02 -10.57 15.18
N LEU A 423 -13.91 -10.30 15.90
CA LEU A 423 -12.99 -11.36 16.32
C LEU A 423 -13.70 -12.36 17.22
N GLU A 424 -14.46 -11.87 18.19
CA GLU A 424 -15.27 -12.71 19.07
C GLU A 424 -16.25 -13.57 18.27
N PHE A 425 -16.99 -12.97 17.33
CA PHE A 425 -17.90 -13.72 16.45
C PHE A 425 -17.18 -14.82 15.66
N ILE A 426 -16.05 -14.50 15.00
CA ILE A 426 -15.28 -15.46 14.19
C ILE A 426 -14.80 -16.63 15.05
N VAL A 427 -14.29 -16.37 16.26
CA VAL A 427 -13.82 -17.41 17.18
C VAL A 427 -14.96 -18.36 17.56
N HIS A 428 -16.19 -17.85 17.76
CA HIS A 428 -17.35 -18.68 18.06
C HIS A 428 -17.83 -19.54 16.89
N LYS A 429 -17.45 -19.19 15.65
CA LYS A 429 -17.78 -19.94 14.42
C LYS A 429 -16.70 -20.93 13.99
N GLN A 430 -15.72 -21.24 14.85
CA GLN A 430 -14.59 -22.11 14.51
C GLN A 430 -15.05 -23.44 13.87
N LYS A 431 -16.01 -24.14 14.49
CA LYS A 431 -16.46 -25.45 14.00
C LYS A 431 -17.11 -25.37 12.64
N GLU A 432 -17.88 -24.33 12.39
CA GLU A 432 -18.53 -24.11 11.09
C GLU A 432 -17.52 -23.73 10.01
N ILE A 433 -16.51 -22.91 10.34
CA ILE A 433 -15.42 -22.55 9.43
C ILE A 433 -14.58 -23.78 9.06
N GLU A 434 -14.26 -24.64 10.03
CA GLU A 434 -13.52 -25.88 9.80
C GLU A 434 -14.26 -26.86 8.87
N ARG A 435 -15.61 -26.77 8.80
CA ARG A 435 -16.47 -27.61 7.97
C ARG A 435 -16.76 -27.05 6.58
N ILE A 436 -16.19 -25.91 6.20
CA ILE A 436 -16.46 -25.27 4.90
C ILE A 436 -16.21 -26.23 3.73
N PHE A 437 -15.19 -27.08 3.83
CA PHE A 437 -14.77 -27.99 2.76
C PHE A 437 -15.11 -29.47 3.00
N ASP A 438 -15.93 -29.77 4.01
CA ASP A 438 -16.41 -31.12 4.31
C ASP A 438 -17.49 -31.60 3.32
#